data_AF-A0A4D4KNV6-F1
#
_entry.id   AF-A0A4D4KNV6-F1
#
_cell.length_a   1.000
_cell.length_b   1.000
_cell.length_c   1.000
_cell.angle_alpha   90.00
_cell.angle_beta   90.00
_cell.angle_gamma   90.00
#
_symmetry.space_group_name_H-M   'P 1'
#
loop_
_entity.id
_entity.type
_entity.pdbx_description
1 polymer ?
#
loop_
_entity_poly.entity_id
_entity_poly.type
_entity_poly.pdbx_seq_one_letter_code
_entity_poly.pdbx_strand_id
1 'polypeptide(L)'
;MAAMGEGGLKSVGNLVTALKEFRCLTDPDLRTLCLDLVAMELEMTSVPVRVHRVTDYFLVELARECLENVRIMHALRASLAVMAAADEDAMMRLDSVMEQMTARPALPETAAARLRSLLEELEIEQLGQLCRTAAGPLQDIPAVTSPWHAFEVLSRMNAQPGGLPPGLALVEYLAAAARPLQRADALREWADEQARELGLTPQLRSLRQQVGHAAPAGPVDAYLVIRLLPQEEAGCYELSSWHQYDPTGWHPARGPVTQVTSETAERAVQTLVYEAAEEWDDAGAIHIEFMLGPDDLNLPVHRWRLELDSEMPTPLYMDYPVVVRSLERSRTRRWHRQWKQRWNVFDQQPERAKQLVVDGEDPDSPRSGDTRALFARLKVDPQVVALILNSPPGATPRETRRC
;
A
#
# COMPACT_ATOMS: atom_id res chain seq x y z
N MET A 1 -1.46 25.57 -29.38
CA MET A 1 -0.08 26.03 -29.68
C MET A 1 0.73 25.98 -28.40
N ALA A 2 0.99 24.77 -27.89
CA ALA A 2 1.78 24.60 -26.69
C ALA A 2 3.26 24.83 -27.00
N ALA A 3 3.94 25.47 -26.06
CA ALA A 3 5.33 25.87 -26.13
C ALA A 3 6.25 24.65 -26.33
N MET A 4 6.77 24.50 -27.55
CA MET A 4 7.96 23.70 -27.81
C MET A 4 9.15 24.47 -27.21
N GLY A 5 9.43 24.25 -25.92
CA GLY A 5 10.65 24.71 -25.27
C GLY A 5 11.89 24.12 -25.97
N GLU A 6 13.08 24.68 -25.70
CA GLU A 6 14.36 24.38 -26.38
C GLU A 6 14.76 22.88 -26.43
N GLY A 7 14.06 21.98 -25.73
CA GLY A 7 14.21 20.52 -25.82
C GLY A 7 13.29 19.77 -26.80
N GLY A 8 12.25 20.40 -27.36
CA GLY A 8 11.19 19.71 -28.12
C GLY A 8 11.67 18.99 -29.38
N LEU A 9 12.57 19.61 -30.15
CA LEU A 9 13.15 19.01 -31.36
C LEU A 9 14.07 17.81 -31.06
N LYS A 10 14.81 17.88 -29.94
CA LYS A 10 15.68 16.79 -29.48
C LYS A 10 14.84 15.59 -29.02
N SER A 11 13.75 15.86 -28.30
CA SER A 11 12.77 14.85 -27.89
C SER A 11 12.12 14.14 -29.08
N VAL A 12 11.65 14.90 -30.09
CA VAL A 12 11.13 14.30 -31.34
C VAL A 12 12.19 13.43 -32.02
N GLY A 13 13.43 13.90 -32.11
CA GLY A 13 14.54 13.14 -32.73
C GLY A 13 14.86 11.82 -32.02
N ASN A 14 14.86 11.81 -30.69
CA ASN A 14 15.11 10.60 -29.89
C ASN A 14 14.00 9.56 -30.08
N LEU A 15 12.73 9.98 -30.03
CA LEU A 15 11.59 9.09 -30.21
C LEU A 15 11.54 8.56 -31.65
N VAL A 16 11.79 9.40 -32.66
CA VAL A 16 11.89 8.94 -34.06
C VAL A 16 12.98 7.88 -34.22
N THR A 17 14.15 8.06 -33.60
CA THR A 17 15.25 7.09 -33.65
C THR A 17 14.82 5.73 -33.09
N ALA A 18 14.14 5.71 -31.93
CA ALA A 18 13.63 4.47 -31.34
C ALA A 18 12.53 3.84 -32.21
N LEU A 19 11.59 4.63 -32.73
CA LEU A 19 10.50 4.13 -33.56
C LEU A 19 10.96 3.56 -34.91
N LYS A 20 12.11 4.01 -35.45
CA LYS A 20 12.69 3.48 -36.69
C LYS A 20 13.12 2.02 -36.60
N GLU A 21 13.33 1.50 -35.40
CA GLU A 21 13.75 0.10 -35.20
C GLU A 21 12.60 -0.87 -35.46
N PHE A 22 11.35 -0.42 -35.33
CA PHE A 22 10.18 -1.26 -35.54
C PHE A 22 9.81 -1.37 -37.01
N ARG A 23 9.99 -2.56 -37.58
CA ARG A 23 9.67 -2.83 -39.00
C ARG A 23 8.22 -2.48 -39.37
N CYS A 24 7.27 -2.75 -38.47
CA CYS A 24 5.85 -2.42 -38.68
C CYS A 24 5.59 -0.91 -38.82
N LEU A 25 6.47 -0.06 -38.30
CA LEU A 25 6.40 1.39 -38.48
C LEU A 25 7.18 1.88 -39.70
N THR A 26 8.08 1.06 -40.25
CA THR A 26 8.82 1.38 -41.48
C THR A 26 8.12 0.89 -42.74
N ASP A 27 7.24 -0.10 -42.64
CA ASP A 27 6.44 -0.63 -43.76
C ASP A 27 5.08 0.10 -43.87
N PRO A 28 4.74 0.72 -45.01
CA PRO A 28 3.49 1.45 -45.21
C PRO A 28 2.20 0.66 -44.89
N ASP A 29 2.16 -0.63 -45.21
CA ASP A 29 0.95 -1.44 -45.03
C ASP A 29 0.77 -1.82 -43.55
N LEU A 30 1.88 -2.08 -42.85
CA LEU A 30 1.88 -2.43 -41.43
C LEU A 30 1.65 -1.21 -40.50
N ARG A 31 2.00 0.01 -40.94
CA ARG A 31 1.72 1.24 -40.17
C ARG A 31 0.24 1.42 -39.92
N THR A 32 -0.58 1.16 -40.93
CA THR A 32 -2.04 1.32 -40.83
C THR A 32 -2.60 0.37 -39.78
N LEU A 33 -2.19 -0.89 -39.82
CA LEU A 33 -2.56 -1.89 -38.82
C LEU A 33 -2.09 -1.50 -37.41
N CYS A 34 -0.88 -0.94 -37.28
CA CYS A 34 -0.39 -0.45 -35.99
C CYS A 34 -1.26 0.70 -35.44
N LEU A 35 -1.61 1.68 -36.28
CA LEU A 35 -2.49 2.78 -35.87
C LEU A 35 -3.91 2.31 -35.54
N ASP A 36 -4.43 1.28 -36.22
CA ASP A 36 -5.74 0.70 -35.91
C ASP A 36 -5.74 0.02 -34.54
N LEU A 37 -4.66 -0.68 -34.17
CA LEU A 37 -4.50 -1.26 -32.83
C LEU A 37 -4.41 -0.17 -31.75
N VAL A 38 -3.68 0.92 -32.02
CA VAL A 38 -3.62 2.08 -31.12
C VAL A 38 -4.99 2.72 -30.95
N ALA A 39 -5.76 2.87 -32.03
CA ALA A 39 -7.11 3.42 -31.99
C ALA A 39 -8.06 2.50 -31.22
N MET A 40 -7.94 1.18 -31.40
CA MET A 40 -8.70 0.17 -30.65
C MET A 40 -8.44 0.27 -29.14
N GLU A 41 -7.17 0.32 -28.73
CA GLU A 41 -6.77 0.42 -27.31
C GLU A 41 -7.28 1.73 -26.66
N LEU A 42 -7.39 2.80 -27.44
CA LEU A 42 -7.85 4.11 -26.97
C LEU A 42 -9.37 4.32 -27.11
N GLU A 43 -10.10 3.33 -27.62
CA GLU A 43 -11.53 3.43 -27.96
C GLU A 43 -11.84 4.62 -28.90
N MET A 44 -10.93 4.90 -29.83
CA MET A 44 -11.04 6.00 -30.81
C MET A 44 -11.35 5.48 -32.21
N THR A 45 -12.00 6.30 -33.03
CA THR A 45 -12.26 5.98 -34.45
C THR A 45 -10.98 5.97 -35.28
N SER A 46 -10.03 6.85 -34.97
CA SER A 46 -8.70 6.89 -35.57
C SER A 46 -7.73 7.70 -34.71
N VAL A 47 -6.44 7.41 -34.84
CA VAL A 47 -5.38 8.22 -34.22
C VAL A 47 -5.17 9.49 -35.07
N PRO A 48 -5.01 10.69 -34.48
CA PRO A 48 -4.86 11.95 -35.20
C PRO A 48 -3.49 12.14 -35.91
N VAL A 49 -2.89 11.08 -36.44
CA VAL A 49 -1.60 11.11 -37.15
C VAL A 49 -1.83 11.30 -38.65
N ARG A 50 -1.17 12.29 -39.25
CA ARG A 50 -1.23 12.49 -40.70
C ARG A 50 -0.44 11.40 -41.42
N VAL A 51 -1.05 10.82 -42.45
CA VAL A 51 -0.40 9.78 -43.26
C VAL A 51 0.59 10.42 -44.21
N HIS A 52 1.87 10.02 -44.11
CA HIS A 52 2.94 10.43 -45.00
C HIS A 52 3.54 9.23 -45.74
N ARG A 53 3.79 9.38 -47.05
CA ARG A 53 4.46 8.35 -47.86
C ARG A 53 5.93 8.16 -47.47
N VAL A 54 6.59 9.23 -47.03
CA VAL A 54 7.97 9.20 -46.56
C VAL A 54 7.98 8.78 -45.09
N THR A 55 8.69 7.69 -44.78
CA THR A 55 8.80 7.10 -43.43
C THR A 55 9.16 8.12 -42.37
N ASP A 56 10.20 8.92 -42.62
CA ASP A 56 10.69 9.88 -41.63
C ASP A 56 9.67 10.96 -41.30
N TYR A 57 8.87 11.41 -42.28
CA TYR A 57 7.81 12.38 -42.02
C TYR A 57 6.64 11.78 -41.25
N PHE A 58 6.31 10.51 -41.52
CA PHE A 58 5.32 9.78 -40.74
C PHE A 58 5.76 9.62 -39.28
N LEU A 59 7.01 9.19 -39.05
CA LEU A 59 7.54 8.99 -37.71
C LEU A 59 7.66 10.29 -36.93
N VAL A 60 7.99 11.41 -37.58
CA VAL A 60 8.00 12.73 -36.94
C VAL A 60 6.60 13.15 -36.50
N GLU A 61 5.59 12.96 -37.34
CA GLU A 61 4.20 13.30 -36.98
C GLU A 61 3.69 12.37 -35.86
N LEU A 62 3.97 11.07 -35.94
CA LEU A 62 3.64 10.10 -34.90
C LEU A 62 4.31 10.45 -33.56
N ALA A 63 5.62 10.74 -33.58
CA ALA A 63 6.37 11.15 -32.40
C ALA A 63 5.80 12.43 -31.78
N ARG A 64 5.39 13.39 -32.62
CA ARG A 64 4.75 14.62 -32.17
C ARG A 64 3.42 14.35 -31.45
N GLU A 65 2.55 13.53 -32.04
CA GLU A 65 1.27 13.16 -31.40
C GLU A 65 1.47 12.36 -30.11
N CYS A 66 2.47 11.49 -30.04
CA CYS A 66 2.86 10.81 -28.79
C CYS A 66 3.34 11.79 -27.71
N LEU A 67 4.04 12.85 -28.09
CA LEU A 67 4.53 13.88 -27.16
C LEU A 67 3.44 14.85 -26.72
N GLU A 68 2.48 15.14 -27.58
CA GLU A 68 1.31 15.95 -27.24
C GLU A 68 0.29 15.16 -26.39
N ASN A 69 0.30 13.81 -26.47
CA ASN A 69 -0.63 12.95 -25.73
C ASN A 69 0.02 11.63 -25.25
N VAL A 70 0.33 11.58 -23.95
CA VAL A 70 0.94 10.41 -23.28
C VAL A 70 0.11 9.13 -23.40
N ARG A 71 -1.22 9.22 -23.53
CA ARG A 71 -2.07 8.03 -23.75
C ARG A 71 -1.79 7.39 -25.10
N ILE A 72 -1.57 8.18 -26.15
CA ILE A 72 -1.19 7.70 -27.48
C ILE A 72 0.16 6.99 -27.42
N MET A 73 1.11 7.53 -26.66
CA MET A 73 2.44 6.92 -26.47
C MET A 73 2.36 5.53 -25.81
N HIS A 74 1.57 5.37 -24.75
CA HIS A 74 1.39 4.06 -24.10
C HIS A 74 0.64 3.05 -24.98
N ALA A 75 -0.42 3.49 -25.68
CA ALA A 75 -1.15 2.62 -26.60
C ALA A 75 -0.29 2.19 -27.80
N LEU A 76 0.58 3.08 -28.29
CA LEU A 76 1.58 2.75 -29.31
C LEU A 76 2.55 1.68 -28.82
N ARG A 77 3.14 1.86 -27.63
CA ARG A 77 4.01 0.86 -27.01
C ARG A 77 3.33 -0.51 -26.89
N ALA A 78 2.09 -0.55 -26.41
CA ALA A 78 1.33 -1.80 -26.28
C ALA A 78 1.08 -2.47 -27.64
N SER A 79 0.72 -1.67 -28.66
CA SER A 79 0.52 -2.16 -30.03
C SER A 79 1.82 -2.69 -30.64
N LEU A 80 2.95 -2.04 -30.39
CA LEU A 80 4.27 -2.49 -30.82
C LEU A 80 4.68 -3.79 -30.12
N ALA A 81 4.40 -3.95 -28.82
CA ALA A 81 4.65 -5.21 -28.11
C ALA A 81 3.88 -6.39 -28.72
N VAL A 82 2.67 -6.16 -29.22
CA VAL A 82 1.87 -7.19 -29.93
C VAL A 82 2.44 -7.50 -31.32
N MET A 83 2.80 -6.47 -32.08
CA MET A 83 3.24 -6.62 -33.48
C MET A 83 4.71 -7.01 -33.65
N ALA A 84 5.55 -6.66 -32.68
CA ALA A 84 7.01 -6.81 -32.71
C ALA A 84 7.52 -7.62 -31.51
N ALA A 85 6.76 -8.64 -31.09
CA ALA A 85 7.05 -9.49 -29.93
C ALA A 85 8.43 -10.19 -29.95
N ALA A 86 9.15 -10.17 -31.08
CA ALA A 86 10.49 -10.75 -31.24
C ALA A 86 11.64 -9.73 -31.14
N ASP A 87 11.36 -8.44 -30.91
CA ASP A 87 12.36 -7.36 -30.91
C ASP A 87 12.52 -6.74 -29.51
N GLU A 88 13.08 -7.53 -28.58
CA GLU A 88 13.27 -7.14 -27.18
C GLU A 88 14.20 -5.92 -27.01
N ASP A 89 15.25 -5.81 -27.83
CA ASP A 89 16.21 -4.70 -27.79
C ASP A 89 15.56 -3.37 -28.21
N ALA A 90 14.72 -3.39 -29.26
CA ALA A 90 14.00 -2.20 -29.71
C ALA A 90 12.94 -1.77 -28.68
N MET A 91 12.26 -2.74 -28.05
CA MET A 91 11.33 -2.46 -26.95
C MET A 91 12.04 -1.84 -25.74
N MET A 92 13.21 -2.34 -25.34
CA MET A 92 13.99 -1.79 -24.24
C MET A 92 14.46 -0.36 -24.51
N ARG A 93 14.87 -0.05 -25.76
CA ARG A 93 15.24 1.31 -26.16
C ARG A 93 14.04 2.25 -26.21
N LEU A 94 12.89 1.79 -26.69
CA LEU A 94 11.64 2.55 -26.65
C LEU A 94 11.24 2.87 -25.21
N ASP A 95 11.31 1.89 -24.31
CA ASP A 95 10.99 2.05 -22.89
C ASP A 95 11.92 3.08 -22.22
N SER A 96 13.23 3.00 -22.48
CA SER A 96 14.19 3.98 -21.96
C SER A 96 13.92 5.41 -22.45
N VAL A 97 13.55 5.58 -23.72
CA VAL A 97 13.18 6.89 -24.27
C VAL A 97 11.86 7.39 -23.67
N MET A 98 10.86 6.51 -23.52
CA MET A 98 9.58 6.86 -22.89
C MET A 98 9.76 7.27 -21.43
N GLU A 99 10.60 6.58 -20.67
CA GLU A 99 10.93 6.94 -19.28
C GLU A 99 11.58 8.32 -19.20
N GLN A 100 12.56 8.61 -20.06
CA GLN A 100 13.21 9.93 -20.10
C GLN A 100 12.25 11.07 -20.47
N MET A 101 11.21 10.77 -21.25
CA MET A 101 10.24 11.75 -21.74
C MET A 101 9.02 11.94 -20.83
N THR A 102 8.65 10.90 -20.08
CA THR A 102 7.58 10.94 -19.07
C THR A 102 8.10 11.33 -17.69
N ALA A 103 9.42 11.24 -17.47
CA ALA A 103 10.08 11.86 -16.33
C ALA A 103 9.75 13.36 -16.31
N ARG A 104 9.06 13.81 -15.27
CA ARG A 104 8.82 15.23 -15.03
C ARG A 104 10.16 15.96 -14.98
N PRO A 105 10.26 17.21 -15.49
CA PRO A 105 11.48 17.97 -15.40
C PRO A 105 11.92 18.00 -13.94
N ALA A 106 13.17 17.62 -13.69
CA ALA A 106 13.78 17.74 -12.39
C ALA A 106 13.60 19.18 -11.89
N LEU A 107 13.25 19.30 -10.62
CA LEU A 107 13.00 20.58 -9.98
C LEU A 107 14.19 21.54 -10.24
N PRO A 108 13.98 22.82 -10.61
CA PRO A 108 15.07 23.73 -10.87
C PRO A 108 16.06 23.78 -9.71
N GLU A 109 17.38 23.79 -9.97
CA GLU A 109 18.41 23.72 -8.92
C GLU A 109 18.23 24.77 -7.81
N THR A 110 17.82 25.99 -8.20
CA THR A 110 17.54 27.08 -7.26
C THR A 110 16.34 26.80 -6.35
N ALA A 111 15.28 26.21 -6.91
CA ALA A 111 14.09 25.81 -6.15
C ALA A 111 14.40 24.62 -5.24
N ALA A 112 15.22 23.67 -5.69
CA ALA A 112 15.66 22.53 -4.89
C ALA A 112 16.55 22.99 -3.72
N ALA A 113 17.51 23.88 -3.97
CA ALA A 113 18.37 24.44 -2.93
C ALA A 113 17.58 25.24 -1.88
N ARG A 114 16.59 26.03 -2.30
CA ARG A 114 15.69 26.74 -1.38
C ARG A 114 14.85 25.77 -0.55
N LEU A 115 14.32 24.71 -1.13
CA LEU A 115 13.58 23.72 -0.35
C LEU A 115 14.49 23.01 0.65
N ARG A 116 15.68 22.61 0.21
CA ARG A 116 16.65 21.92 1.06
C ARG A 116 16.94 22.70 2.33
N SER A 117 17.20 24.01 2.22
CA SER A 117 17.46 24.84 3.40
C SER A 117 16.25 25.00 4.33
N LEU A 118 15.01 24.85 3.82
CA LEU A 118 13.80 24.85 4.64
C LEU A 118 13.55 23.51 5.35
N LEU A 119 14.04 22.41 4.77
CA LEU A 119 13.89 21.05 5.27
C LEU A 119 15.07 20.59 6.14
N GLU A 120 16.23 21.21 6.01
CA GLU A 120 17.37 21.01 6.90
C GLU A 120 16.99 21.39 8.34
N GLU A 121 17.37 20.53 9.31
CA GLU A 121 17.05 20.68 10.73
C GLU A 121 15.55 20.75 11.05
N LEU A 122 14.68 20.30 10.13
CA LEU A 122 13.27 20.11 10.41
C LEU A 122 13.07 18.72 11.02
N GLU A 123 12.71 18.67 12.30
CA GLU A 123 12.33 17.44 12.98
C GLU A 123 10.82 17.25 12.92
N ILE A 124 10.40 16.10 12.41
CA ILE A 124 8.99 15.71 12.29
C ILE A 124 8.88 14.29 12.82
N GLU A 125 8.24 14.11 13.97
CA GLU A 125 8.09 12.81 14.63
C GLU A 125 7.37 11.79 13.74
N GLN A 126 6.32 12.22 13.02
CA GLN A 126 5.48 11.36 12.17
C GLN A 126 5.90 11.39 10.68
N LEU A 127 7.20 11.54 10.39
CA LEU A 127 7.66 11.73 9.01
C LEU A 127 7.25 10.56 8.10
N GLY A 128 7.36 9.32 8.58
CA GLY A 128 6.95 8.12 7.84
C GLY A 128 5.47 8.18 7.44
N GLN A 129 4.60 8.53 8.38
CA GLN A 129 3.16 8.66 8.15
C GLN A 129 2.84 9.73 7.11
N LEU A 130 3.50 10.89 7.17
CA LEU A 130 3.29 11.94 6.17
C LEU A 130 3.77 11.52 4.78
N CYS A 131 4.87 10.76 4.70
CA CYS A 131 5.35 10.18 3.44
C CYS A 131 4.31 9.22 2.85
N ARG A 132 3.80 8.28 3.66
CA ARG A 132 2.77 7.30 3.23
C ARG A 132 1.50 8.01 2.75
N THR A 133 1.06 9.02 3.49
CA THR A 133 -0.10 9.84 3.12
C THR A 133 0.14 10.59 1.80
N ALA A 134 1.37 11.06 1.54
CA ALA A 134 1.73 11.75 0.30
C ALA A 134 1.88 10.83 -0.92
N ALA A 135 2.42 9.62 -0.76
CA ALA A 135 2.55 8.65 -1.85
C ALA A 135 1.21 7.98 -2.21
N GLY A 136 0.35 7.80 -1.21
CA GLY A 136 -0.94 7.14 -1.32
C GLY A 136 -0.90 5.64 -1.00
N PRO A 137 -2.07 4.98 -0.95
CA PRO A 137 -2.28 3.70 -0.26
C PRO A 137 -1.67 2.46 -0.93
N LEU A 138 -1.11 2.58 -2.14
CA LEU A 138 -0.63 1.45 -2.94
C LEU A 138 0.88 1.51 -3.22
N GLN A 139 1.58 2.46 -2.62
CA GLN A 139 2.98 2.74 -2.91
C GLN A 139 3.83 2.40 -1.71
N ASP A 140 4.77 1.46 -1.90
CA ASP A 140 5.78 1.17 -0.89
C ASP A 140 6.79 2.31 -0.82
N ILE A 141 7.08 2.78 0.39
CA ILE A 141 8.03 3.86 0.63
C ILE A 141 9.23 3.29 1.35
N PRO A 142 10.46 3.40 0.79
CA PRO A 142 11.68 3.05 1.49
C PRO A 142 11.81 3.81 2.82
N ALA A 143 12.55 3.24 3.78
CA ALA A 143 12.85 3.94 5.02
C ALA A 143 13.51 5.32 4.74
N VAL A 144 12.89 6.37 5.26
CA VAL A 144 13.35 7.75 5.10
C VAL A 144 14.03 8.23 6.38
N THR A 145 15.10 9.00 6.24
CA THR A 145 15.95 9.39 7.37
C THR A 145 15.83 10.88 7.73
N SER A 146 15.27 11.68 6.84
CA SER A 146 15.08 13.13 7.02
C SER A 146 14.03 13.66 6.04
N PRO A 147 13.43 14.84 6.30
CA PRO A 147 12.46 15.43 5.37
C PRO A 147 13.01 15.69 3.97
N TRP A 148 14.29 16.04 3.85
CA TRP A 148 14.95 16.17 2.54
C TRP A 148 15.05 14.83 1.81
N HIS A 149 15.54 13.79 2.49
CA HIS A 149 15.62 12.45 1.90
C HIS A 149 14.23 11.94 1.49
N ALA A 150 13.22 12.15 2.34
CA ALA A 150 11.83 11.85 2.01
C ALA A 150 11.35 12.56 0.74
N PHE A 151 11.62 13.86 0.61
CA PHE A 151 11.29 14.61 -0.60
C PHE A 151 11.98 14.04 -1.85
N GLU A 152 13.27 13.69 -1.77
CA GLU A 152 14.01 13.09 -2.88
C GLU A 152 13.43 11.74 -3.31
N VAL A 153 13.05 10.90 -2.36
CA VAL A 153 12.40 9.60 -2.61
C VAL A 153 11.04 9.82 -3.28
N LEU A 154 10.18 10.62 -2.69
CA LEU A 154 8.81 10.84 -3.17
C LEU A 154 8.76 11.61 -4.50
N SER A 155 9.76 12.44 -4.79
CA SER A 155 9.84 13.16 -6.07
C SER A 155 10.15 12.25 -7.26
N ARG A 156 10.66 11.03 -7.02
CA ARG A 156 10.86 10.01 -8.05
C ARG A 156 9.60 9.18 -8.33
N MET A 157 8.57 9.33 -7.50
CA MET A 157 7.32 8.59 -7.63
C MET A 157 6.35 9.30 -8.57
N ASN A 158 5.53 8.49 -9.26
CA ASN A 158 4.48 9.02 -10.11
C ASN A 158 3.35 9.65 -9.29
N ALA A 159 2.75 10.73 -9.81
CA ALA A 159 1.50 11.23 -9.25
C ALA A 159 0.37 10.22 -9.46
N GLN A 160 -0.54 10.14 -8.49
CA GLN A 160 -1.82 9.46 -8.67
C GLN A 160 -2.62 10.10 -9.82
N PRO A 161 -3.53 9.37 -10.49
CA PRO A 161 -4.32 9.91 -11.59
C PRO A 161 -5.05 11.21 -11.20
N GLY A 162 -4.73 12.32 -11.88
CA GLY A 162 -5.31 13.64 -11.60
C GLY A 162 -4.80 14.32 -10.31
N GLY A 163 -3.88 13.69 -9.58
CA GLY A 163 -3.36 14.15 -8.29
C GLY A 163 -2.06 14.95 -8.37
N LEU A 164 -1.63 15.45 -7.21
CA LEU A 164 -0.33 16.11 -7.04
C LEU A 164 0.82 15.09 -7.11
N PRO A 165 2.02 15.50 -7.57
CA PRO A 165 3.25 14.77 -7.29
C PRO A 165 3.41 14.48 -5.79
N PRO A 166 3.81 13.27 -5.38
CA PRO A 166 3.98 12.93 -3.97
C PRO A 166 4.96 13.86 -3.24
N GLY A 167 6.06 14.25 -3.89
CA GLY A 167 7.01 15.21 -3.31
C GLY A 167 6.38 16.58 -3.01
N LEU A 168 5.48 17.06 -3.87
CA LEU A 168 4.77 18.34 -3.66
C LEU A 168 3.68 18.21 -2.59
N ALA A 169 2.98 17.08 -2.54
CA ALA A 169 2.02 16.78 -1.48
C ALA A 169 2.71 16.69 -0.11
N LEU A 170 3.88 16.05 -0.04
CA LEU A 170 4.70 15.96 1.17
C LEU A 170 5.02 17.34 1.74
N VAL A 171 5.41 18.31 0.89
CA VAL A 171 5.74 19.66 1.37
C VAL A 171 4.54 20.36 2.03
N GLU A 172 3.30 20.15 1.55
CA GLU A 172 2.11 20.68 2.23
C GLU A 172 1.85 20.02 3.59
N TYR A 173 2.06 18.70 3.68
CA TYR A 173 1.94 17.99 4.96
C TYR A 173 3.02 18.43 5.96
N LEU A 174 4.27 18.57 5.50
CA LEU A 174 5.37 19.10 6.29
C LEU A 174 5.08 20.54 6.74
N ALA A 175 4.53 21.39 5.88
CA ALA A 175 4.15 22.75 6.25
C ALA A 175 3.06 22.79 7.34
N ALA A 176 2.12 21.83 7.36
CA ALA A 176 1.12 21.75 8.43
C ALA A 176 1.72 21.32 9.78
N ALA A 177 2.67 20.39 9.75
CA ALA A 177 3.36 19.89 10.94
C ALA A 177 4.47 20.83 11.43
N ALA A 178 5.08 21.62 10.55
CA ALA A 178 6.27 22.40 10.83
C ALA A 178 6.06 23.44 11.93
N ARG A 179 7.06 23.58 12.78
CA ARG A 179 7.22 24.67 13.74
C ARG A 179 8.64 25.24 13.58
N PRO A 180 8.84 26.57 13.70
CA PRO A 180 7.84 27.61 13.96
C PRO A 180 6.99 27.97 12.72
N LEU A 181 5.91 28.75 12.91
CA LEU A 181 4.93 29.08 11.84
C LEU A 181 5.57 29.78 10.63
N GLN A 182 6.64 30.56 10.82
CA GLN A 182 7.36 31.20 9.73
C GLN A 182 7.95 30.17 8.75
N ARG A 183 8.41 29.02 9.26
CA ARG A 183 8.92 27.92 8.42
C ARG A 183 7.78 27.24 7.65
N ALA A 184 6.62 27.08 8.30
CA ALA A 184 5.41 26.58 7.63
C ALA A 184 4.98 27.48 6.47
N ASP A 185 4.97 28.80 6.66
CA ASP A 185 4.60 29.74 5.62
C ASP A 185 5.60 29.74 4.45
N ALA A 186 6.90 29.68 4.74
CA ALA A 186 7.93 29.58 3.70
C ALA A 186 7.82 28.29 2.86
N LEU A 187 7.44 27.16 3.48
CA LEU A 187 7.17 25.90 2.77
C LEU A 187 5.94 26.01 1.88
N ARG A 188 4.86 26.66 2.34
CA ARG A 188 3.65 26.89 1.53
C ARG A 188 3.90 27.82 0.34
N GLU A 189 4.68 28.88 0.54
CA GLU A 189 5.08 29.79 -0.53
C GLU A 189 5.87 29.05 -1.61
N TRP A 190 6.83 28.22 -1.20
CA TRP A 190 7.57 27.38 -2.13
C TRP A 190 6.64 26.42 -2.89
N ALA A 191 5.71 25.76 -2.21
CA ALA A 191 4.76 24.83 -2.84
C ALA A 191 3.83 25.56 -3.82
N ASP A 192 3.38 26.78 -3.49
CA ASP A 192 2.56 27.62 -4.37
C ASP A 192 3.31 28.03 -5.64
N GLU A 193 4.61 28.33 -5.54
CA GLU A 193 5.47 28.60 -6.71
C GLU A 193 5.58 27.36 -7.61
N GLN A 194 5.92 26.20 -7.04
CA GLN A 194 6.08 24.97 -7.83
C GLN A 194 4.77 24.50 -8.44
N ALA A 195 3.65 24.60 -7.71
CA ALA A 195 2.34 24.28 -8.26
C ALA A 195 1.93 25.22 -9.40
N ARG A 196 2.34 26.50 -9.36
CA ARG A 196 2.08 27.45 -10.46
C ARG A 196 2.86 27.08 -11.71
N GLU A 197 4.15 26.75 -11.56
CA GLU A 197 5.02 26.31 -12.67
C GLU A 197 4.51 25.02 -13.32
N LEU A 198 3.97 24.09 -12.52
CA LEU A 198 3.43 22.82 -13.00
C LEU A 198 1.95 22.89 -13.42
N GLY A 199 1.27 24.03 -13.25
CA GLY A 199 -0.17 24.15 -13.53
C GLY A 199 -1.08 23.36 -12.58
N LEU A 200 -0.62 23.07 -11.37
CA LEU A 200 -1.27 22.24 -10.34
C LEU A 200 -1.86 23.04 -9.17
N THR A 201 -1.98 24.36 -9.30
CA THR A 201 -2.53 25.24 -8.25
C THR A 201 -3.92 24.79 -7.73
N PRO A 202 -4.88 24.34 -8.58
CA PRO A 202 -6.17 23.86 -8.08
C PRO A 202 -6.05 22.64 -7.17
N GLN A 203 -5.20 21.67 -7.54
CA GLN A 203 -4.96 20.44 -6.79
C GLN A 203 -4.29 20.74 -5.45
N LEU A 204 -3.29 21.64 -5.45
CA LEU A 204 -2.61 22.09 -4.22
C LEU A 204 -3.59 22.74 -3.24
N ARG A 205 -4.47 23.61 -3.74
CA ARG A 205 -5.50 24.26 -2.92
C ARG A 205 -6.48 23.26 -2.33
N SER A 206 -6.89 22.26 -3.12
CA SER A 206 -7.78 21.19 -2.63
C SER A 206 -7.11 20.40 -1.50
N LEU A 207 -5.84 20.02 -1.67
CA LEU A 207 -5.08 19.34 -0.62
C LEU A 207 -4.97 20.21 0.63
N ARG A 208 -4.59 21.48 0.49
CA ARG A 208 -4.43 22.41 1.61
C ARG A 208 -5.73 22.59 2.41
N GLN A 209 -6.88 22.62 1.72
CA GLN A 209 -8.18 22.63 2.38
C GLN A 209 -8.42 21.35 3.18
N GLN A 210 -8.09 20.18 2.63
CA GLN A 210 -8.22 18.90 3.35
C GLN A 210 -7.33 18.87 4.59
N VAL A 211 -6.06 19.25 4.44
CA VAL A 211 -5.08 19.30 5.55
C VAL A 211 -5.49 20.30 6.64
N GLY A 212 -5.97 21.49 6.25
CA GLY A 212 -6.38 22.52 7.21
C GLY A 212 -7.64 22.19 8.02
N HIS A 213 -8.51 21.31 7.50
CA HIS A 213 -9.71 20.83 8.22
C HIS A 213 -9.48 19.51 8.96
N ALA A 214 -8.41 18.79 8.65
CA ALA A 214 -8.05 17.56 9.34
C ALA A 214 -7.57 17.89 10.76
N ALA A 215 -8.06 17.13 11.74
CA ALA A 215 -7.41 17.09 13.05
C ALA A 215 -5.95 16.64 12.87
N PRO A 216 -5.00 17.10 13.72
CA PRO A 216 -3.65 16.56 13.69
C PRO A 216 -3.74 15.03 13.78
N ALA A 217 -3.14 14.35 12.81
CA ALA A 217 -3.18 12.90 12.79
C ALA A 217 -2.49 12.40 14.07
N GLY A 218 -3.25 11.68 14.90
CA GLY A 218 -2.64 10.89 15.96
C GLY A 218 -1.82 9.76 15.35
N PRO A 219 -0.93 9.13 16.14
CA PRO A 219 -0.27 7.91 15.71
C PRO A 219 -1.34 6.88 15.33
N VAL A 220 -1.10 6.16 14.24
CA VAL A 220 -2.01 5.13 13.73
C VAL A 220 -1.52 3.78 14.19
N ASP A 221 -2.44 2.87 14.51
CA ASP A 221 -2.10 1.49 14.82
C ASP A 221 -1.71 0.75 13.54
N ALA A 222 -0.61 0.01 13.60
CA ALA A 222 -0.16 -0.87 12.54
C ALA A 222 -0.61 -2.32 12.80
N TYR A 223 -0.75 -3.11 11.74
CA TYR A 223 -1.20 -4.49 11.81
C TYR A 223 -0.25 -5.40 11.03
N LEU A 224 0.36 -6.37 11.73
CA LEU A 224 1.13 -7.46 11.14
C LEU A 224 0.29 -8.74 11.16
N VAL A 225 -0.27 -9.10 10.02
CA VAL A 225 -1.08 -10.32 9.87
C VAL A 225 -0.21 -11.47 9.40
N ILE A 226 -0.04 -12.49 10.21
CA ILE A 226 0.80 -13.65 9.92
C ILE A 226 -0.11 -14.86 9.68
N ARG A 227 0.01 -15.49 8.53
CA ARG A 227 -0.66 -16.75 8.22
C ARG A 227 0.32 -17.90 8.26
N LEU A 228 -0.02 -18.91 9.04
CA LEU A 228 0.64 -20.22 9.01
C LEU A 228 -0.33 -21.22 8.37
N LEU A 229 -0.04 -21.61 7.13
CA LEU A 229 -0.84 -22.57 6.39
C LEU A 229 -0.15 -23.94 6.44
N PRO A 230 -0.74 -24.95 7.12
CA PRO A 230 -0.17 -26.28 7.20
C PRO A 230 0.07 -26.90 5.81
N GLN A 231 1.19 -27.59 5.66
CA GLN A 231 1.54 -28.36 4.47
C GLN A 231 1.22 -29.84 4.68
N GLU A 232 1.46 -30.66 3.64
CA GLU A 232 1.22 -32.11 3.71
C GLU A 232 2.07 -32.80 4.79
N GLU A 233 3.30 -32.33 4.98
CA GLU A 233 4.19 -32.80 6.04
C GLU A 233 3.80 -32.18 7.38
N ALA A 234 3.59 -33.03 8.39
CA ALA A 234 3.19 -32.60 9.72
C ALA A 234 4.26 -31.69 10.35
N GLY A 235 3.83 -30.52 10.84
CA GLY A 235 4.73 -29.52 11.41
C GLY A 235 5.44 -28.66 10.37
N CYS A 236 5.16 -28.82 9.09
CA CYS A 236 5.60 -27.89 8.04
C CYS A 236 4.49 -26.90 7.68
N TYR A 237 4.86 -25.64 7.49
CA TYR A 237 3.94 -24.54 7.24
C TYR A 237 4.45 -23.63 6.10
N GLU A 238 3.52 -23.18 5.26
CA GLU A 238 3.73 -21.98 4.45
C GLU A 238 3.44 -20.76 5.33
N LEU A 239 4.47 -19.99 5.63
CA LEU A 239 4.38 -18.72 6.31
C LEU A 239 4.18 -17.61 5.27
N SER A 240 3.17 -16.78 5.48
CA SER A 240 2.95 -15.57 4.69
C SER A 240 2.52 -14.43 5.61
N SER A 241 2.97 -13.21 5.33
CA SER A 241 2.63 -12.03 6.11
C SER A 241 1.90 -10.99 5.26
N TRP A 242 1.07 -10.19 5.93
CA TRP A 242 0.51 -8.97 5.39
C TRP A 242 0.76 -7.84 6.37
N HIS A 243 1.11 -6.71 5.79
CA HIS A 243 1.58 -5.51 6.46
C HIS A 243 0.54 -4.42 6.18
N GLN A 244 -0.08 -3.91 7.23
CA GLN A 244 -1.11 -2.90 7.12
C GLN A 244 -0.78 -1.74 8.03
N TYR A 245 -0.34 -0.65 7.42
CA TYR A 245 -0.03 0.58 8.12
C TYR A 245 -0.41 1.79 7.26
N ASP A 246 -1.71 1.89 6.99
CA ASP A 246 -2.30 2.93 6.13
C ASP A 246 -3.33 3.76 6.92
N PRO A 247 -3.16 5.09 7.02
CA PRO A 247 -4.12 5.99 7.66
C PRO A 247 -5.43 6.17 6.87
N THR A 248 -5.49 5.77 5.60
CA THR A 248 -6.60 6.10 4.67
C THR A 248 -7.55 4.93 4.39
N GLY A 249 -7.18 3.70 4.74
CA GLY A 249 -8.01 2.52 4.53
C GLY A 249 -7.28 1.21 4.77
N TRP A 250 -7.95 0.09 4.51
CA TRP A 250 -7.39 -1.26 4.67
C TRP A 250 -6.82 -1.77 3.34
N HIS A 251 -5.50 -1.64 3.17
CA HIS A 251 -4.74 -1.99 1.96
C HIS A 251 -3.49 -2.81 2.33
N PRO A 252 -3.66 -4.05 2.84
CA PRO A 252 -2.55 -4.84 3.33
C PRO A 252 -1.57 -5.22 2.20
N ALA A 253 -0.32 -4.80 2.33
CA ALA A 253 0.78 -5.22 1.46
C ALA A 253 1.19 -6.65 1.83
N ARG A 254 1.37 -7.53 0.84
CA ARG A 254 1.75 -8.93 1.09
C ARG A 254 3.26 -9.07 1.09
N GLY A 255 3.80 -9.60 2.19
CA GLY A 255 5.22 -9.95 2.31
C GLY A 255 5.59 -11.23 1.54
N PRO A 256 6.89 -11.58 1.54
CA PRO A 256 7.36 -12.82 0.93
C PRO A 256 6.73 -14.05 1.57
N VAL A 257 6.70 -15.14 0.80
CA VAL A 257 6.21 -16.44 1.26
C VAL A 257 7.41 -17.34 1.56
N THR A 258 7.43 -17.92 2.75
CA THR A 258 8.55 -18.73 3.24
C THR A 258 8.03 -20.05 3.78
N GLN A 259 8.76 -21.15 3.53
CA GLN A 259 8.47 -22.44 4.13
C GLN A 259 9.17 -22.53 5.49
N VAL A 260 8.43 -22.89 6.53
CA VAL A 260 8.94 -23.02 7.90
C VAL A 260 8.49 -24.33 8.51
N THR A 261 9.22 -24.81 9.51
CA THR A 261 8.82 -25.95 10.34
C THR A 261 8.32 -25.45 11.70
N SER A 262 7.73 -26.31 12.51
CA SER A 262 7.34 -26.02 13.88
C SER A 262 8.53 -25.53 14.74
N GLU A 263 9.75 -25.97 14.41
CA GLU A 263 10.98 -25.56 15.09
C GLU A 263 11.49 -24.19 14.62
N THR A 264 11.26 -23.82 13.35
CA THR A 264 11.77 -22.56 12.77
C THR A 264 10.74 -21.43 12.70
N ALA A 265 9.45 -21.73 12.87
CA ALA A 265 8.37 -20.76 12.76
C ALA A 265 8.48 -19.61 13.79
N GLU A 266 8.86 -19.91 15.04
CA GLU A 266 9.04 -18.89 16.10
C GLU A 266 10.11 -17.86 15.68
N ARG A 267 11.25 -18.33 15.16
CA ARG A 267 12.34 -17.46 14.69
C ARG A 267 11.94 -16.66 13.45
N ALA A 268 11.23 -17.27 12.51
CA ALA A 268 10.74 -16.57 11.32
C ALA A 268 9.75 -15.46 11.69
N VAL A 269 8.89 -15.69 12.69
CA VAL A 269 7.99 -14.65 13.21
C VAL A 269 8.74 -13.54 13.93
N GLN A 270 9.77 -13.86 14.74
CA GLN A 270 10.62 -12.83 15.35
C GLN A 270 11.19 -11.89 14.28
N THR A 271 11.73 -12.44 13.19
CA THR A 271 12.26 -11.61 12.09
C THR A 271 11.20 -10.66 11.53
N LEU A 272 9.99 -11.15 11.25
CA LEU A 272 8.89 -10.32 10.76
C LEU A 272 8.47 -9.22 11.75
N VAL A 273 8.48 -9.52 13.04
CA VAL A 273 8.13 -8.54 14.08
C VAL A 273 9.22 -7.46 14.19
N TYR A 274 10.50 -7.82 14.05
CA TYR A 274 11.58 -6.84 14.04
C TYR A 274 11.55 -5.95 12.82
N GLU A 275 11.33 -6.51 11.63
CA GLU A 275 11.14 -5.75 10.40
C GLU A 275 9.98 -4.75 10.55
N ALA A 276 8.84 -5.20 11.08
CA ALA A 276 7.68 -4.35 11.34
C ALA A 276 7.98 -3.23 12.38
N ALA A 277 8.69 -3.54 13.45
CA ALA A 277 9.03 -2.57 14.49
C ALA A 277 10.05 -1.51 14.00
N GLU A 278 10.99 -1.90 13.14
CA GLU A 278 11.92 -0.97 12.49
C GLU A 278 11.22 -0.09 11.45
N GLU A 279 10.29 -0.65 10.68
CA GLU A 279 9.57 0.08 9.62
C GLU A 279 8.52 1.05 10.18
N TRP A 280 7.89 0.71 11.31
CA TRP A 280 6.75 1.42 11.89
C TRP A 280 7.06 2.00 13.27
N ASP A 281 8.23 2.64 13.40
CA ASP A 281 8.68 3.30 14.63
C ASP A 281 7.74 4.44 15.10
N ASP A 282 7.00 5.02 14.16
CA ASP A 282 6.01 6.08 14.38
C ASP A 282 4.58 5.55 14.67
N ALA A 283 4.38 4.24 14.74
CA ALA A 283 3.06 3.64 15.02
C ALA A 283 2.66 3.78 16.50
N GLY A 284 1.36 3.92 16.75
CA GLY A 284 0.82 3.98 18.11
C GLY A 284 0.92 2.64 18.85
N ALA A 285 0.61 1.56 18.12
CA ALA A 285 0.80 0.18 18.53
C ALA A 285 0.93 -0.70 17.28
N ILE A 286 1.60 -1.85 17.42
CA ILE A 286 1.65 -2.89 16.39
C ILE A 286 0.80 -4.09 16.86
N HIS A 287 -0.31 -4.35 16.18
CA HIS A 287 -1.16 -5.51 16.43
C HIS A 287 -0.64 -6.71 15.64
N ILE A 288 -0.42 -7.84 16.32
CA ILE A 288 0.03 -9.08 15.69
C ILE A 288 -1.13 -10.05 15.56
N GLU A 289 -1.48 -10.42 14.33
CA GLU A 289 -2.67 -11.20 14.05
C GLU A 289 -2.33 -12.51 13.35
N PHE A 290 -2.46 -13.63 14.05
CA PHE A 290 -2.23 -14.96 13.51
C PHE A 290 -3.46 -15.51 12.81
N MET A 291 -3.33 -15.96 11.57
CA MET A 291 -4.36 -16.72 10.86
C MET A 291 -3.95 -18.19 10.80
N LEU A 292 -4.64 -19.03 11.56
CA LEU A 292 -4.30 -20.45 11.76
C LEU A 292 -5.36 -21.40 11.22
N GLY A 293 -4.94 -22.60 10.86
CA GLY A 293 -5.83 -23.73 10.55
C GLY A 293 -6.59 -24.20 11.79
N PRO A 294 -7.70 -24.95 11.63
CA PRO A 294 -8.53 -25.41 12.75
C PRO A 294 -7.75 -26.25 13.77
N ASP A 295 -6.86 -27.12 13.29
CA ASP A 295 -6.05 -28.00 14.15
C ASP A 295 -4.95 -27.23 14.89
N ASP A 296 -4.51 -26.09 14.35
CA ASP A 296 -3.47 -25.22 14.91
C ASP A 296 -4.01 -24.07 15.76
N LEU A 297 -5.33 -23.93 15.92
CA LEU A 297 -5.92 -22.85 16.74
C LEU A 297 -5.46 -22.88 18.20
N ASN A 298 -4.97 -24.03 18.68
CA ASN A 298 -4.42 -24.19 20.02
C ASN A 298 -2.92 -23.93 20.11
N LEU A 299 -2.23 -23.62 18.99
CA LEU A 299 -0.83 -23.23 19.04
C LEU A 299 -0.68 -22.00 19.94
N PRO A 300 0.25 -22.02 20.92
CA PRO A 300 0.41 -20.93 21.87
C PRO A 300 1.23 -19.78 21.24
N VAL A 301 0.83 -19.30 20.06
CA VAL A 301 1.54 -18.28 19.28
C VAL A 301 1.75 -16.99 20.05
N HIS A 302 0.82 -16.63 20.94
CA HIS A 302 0.97 -15.48 21.85
C HIS A 302 2.19 -15.58 22.76
N ARG A 303 2.66 -16.81 23.08
CA ARG A 303 3.83 -17.07 23.92
C ARG A 303 5.12 -17.24 23.13
N TRP A 304 5.06 -17.15 21.81
CA TRP A 304 6.27 -17.12 20.99
C TRP A 304 7.12 -15.95 21.42
N ARG A 305 8.43 -16.14 21.37
CA ARG A 305 9.39 -15.25 22.00
C ARG A 305 10.11 -14.41 20.97
N LEU A 306 10.39 -13.19 21.39
CA LEU A 306 11.37 -12.31 20.80
C LEU A 306 12.70 -12.48 21.53
N GLU A 307 13.75 -11.90 20.95
CA GLU A 307 15.11 -11.96 21.47
C GLU A 307 15.58 -13.40 21.74
N LEU A 308 15.28 -14.34 20.82
CA LEU A 308 15.63 -15.76 20.96
C LEU A 308 17.12 -16.04 21.18
N ASP A 309 17.98 -15.09 20.78
CA ASP A 309 19.43 -15.17 20.96
C ASP A 309 19.91 -14.45 22.26
N SER A 310 18.99 -13.89 23.05
CA SER A 310 19.22 -13.24 24.36
C SER A 310 19.10 -14.23 25.53
N GLU A 311 19.68 -13.89 26.68
CA GLU A 311 19.53 -14.66 27.92
C GLU A 311 18.10 -14.55 28.51
N MET A 312 17.34 -13.51 28.12
CA MET A 312 15.99 -13.26 28.62
C MET A 312 15.00 -13.00 27.47
N PRO A 313 14.58 -14.04 26.73
CA PRO A 313 13.63 -13.90 25.64
C PRO A 313 12.24 -13.48 26.16
N THR A 314 11.61 -12.49 25.52
CA THR A 314 10.30 -11.93 25.91
C THR A 314 9.16 -12.51 25.06
N PRO A 315 8.06 -13.00 25.67
CA PRO A 315 6.89 -13.44 24.91
C PRO A 315 6.17 -12.30 24.19
N LEU A 316 5.64 -12.54 22.98
CA LEU A 316 4.94 -11.55 22.15
C LEU A 316 3.84 -10.79 22.92
N TYR A 317 3.06 -11.48 23.75
CA TYR A 317 1.95 -10.85 24.48
C TYR A 317 2.36 -9.76 25.48
N MET A 318 3.64 -9.68 25.84
CA MET A 318 4.15 -8.66 26.78
C MET A 318 4.26 -7.30 26.10
N ASP A 319 4.66 -7.30 24.83
CA ASP A 319 4.99 -6.08 24.09
C ASP A 319 3.90 -5.72 23.05
N TYR A 320 3.15 -6.72 22.57
CA TYR A 320 2.20 -6.57 21.47
C TYR A 320 0.81 -7.16 21.79
N PRO A 321 -0.28 -6.51 21.35
CA PRO A 321 -1.59 -7.14 21.26
C PRO A 321 -1.55 -8.31 20.26
N VAL A 322 -1.84 -9.53 20.72
CA VAL A 322 -1.85 -10.73 19.88
C VAL A 322 -3.28 -11.26 19.67
N VAL A 323 -3.69 -11.40 18.41
CA VAL A 323 -4.99 -11.94 18.02
C VAL A 323 -4.81 -13.23 17.23
N VAL A 324 -5.65 -14.22 17.48
CA VAL A 324 -5.72 -15.46 16.68
C VAL A 324 -7.03 -15.51 15.91
N ARG A 325 -6.94 -15.78 14.60
CA ARG A 325 -8.05 -15.89 13.66
C ARG A 325 -8.09 -17.27 13.03
N SER A 326 -9.31 -17.78 12.86
CA SER A 326 -9.54 -19.04 12.13
C SER A 326 -9.56 -18.82 10.62
N LEU A 327 -8.66 -19.50 9.91
CA LEU A 327 -8.63 -19.55 8.44
C LEU A 327 -9.89 -20.17 7.84
N GLU A 328 -10.43 -21.21 8.48
CA GLU A 328 -11.65 -21.85 8.01
C GLU A 328 -12.82 -20.87 8.03
N ARG A 329 -12.97 -20.12 9.12
CA ARG A 329 -14.09 -19.19 9.27
C ARG A 329 -13.95 -17.95 8.39
N SER A 330 -12.74 -17.48 8.13
CA SER A 330 -12.52 -16.39 7.18
C SER A 330 -12.91 -16.80 5.75
N ARG A 331 -12.62 -18.05 5.34
CA ARG A 331 -12.95 -18.58 4.01
C ARG A 331 -14.40 -19.01 3.83
N THR A 332 -15.09 -19.41 4.91
CA THR A 332 -16.42 -20.03 4.84
C THR A 332 -17.55 -19.00 4.78
N ARG A 333 -17.89 -18.53 3.57
CA ARG A 333 -18.87 -17.46 3.32
C ARG A 333 -20.24 -17.65 3.96
N ARG A 334 -20.74 -18.90 4.10
CA ARG A 334 -22.05 -19.18 4.73
C ARG A 334 -22.16 -18.68 6.18
N TRP A 335 -21.04 -18.50 6.89
CA TRP A 335 -21.02 -17.99 8.26
C TRP A 335 -20.96 -16.46 8.34
N HIS A 336 -20.56 -15.79 7.25
CA HIS A 336 -20.32 -14.34 7.24
C HIS A 336 -21.57 -13.53 7.55
N ARG A 337 -22.77 -13.99 7.18
CA ARG A 337 -24.01 -13.26 7.45
C ARG A 337 -24.23 -13.06 8.96
N GLN A 338 -24.13 -14.13 9.75
CA GLN A 338 -24.35 -14.07 11.19
C GLN A 338 -23.26 -13.25 11.89
N TRP A 339 -22.02 -13.36 11.40
CA TRP A 339 -20.91 -12.56 11.88
C TRP A 339 -21.07 -11.07 11.59
N LYS A 340 -21.42 -10.70 10.36
CA LYS A 340 -21.71 -9.30 10.00
C LYS A 340 -22.82 -8.71 10.85
N GLN A 341 -23.86 -9.47 11.16
CA GLN A 341 -24.93 -9.01 12.05
C GLN A 341 -24.41 -8.68 13.46
N ARG A 342 -23.58 -9.56 14.05
CA ARG A 342 -22.96 -9.32 15.36
C ARG A 342 -21.98 -8.15 15.32
N TRP A 343 -21.17 -8.08 14.27
CA TRP A 343 -20.21 -7.00 14.07
C TRP A 343 -20.92 -5.65 13.96
N ASN A 344 -22.01 -5.57 13.20
CA ASN A 344 -22.82 -4.35 13.12
C ASN A 344 -23.43 -3.97 14.48
N VAL A 345 -23.80 -4.93 15.33
CA VAL A 345 -24.24 -4.60 16.70
C VAL A 345 -23.09 -4.00 17.49
N PHE A 346 -21.90 -4.61 17.46
CA PHE A 346 -20.73 -4.09 18.17
C PHE A 346 -20.33 -2.68 17.70
N ASP A 347 -20.33 -2.47 16.37
CA ASP A 347 -19.86 -1.24 15.73
C ASP A 347 -20.88 -0.09 15.81
N GLN A 348 -22.16 -0.39 15.56
CA GLN A 348 -23.19 0.65 15.45
C GLN A 348 -24.02 0.83 16.73
N GLN A 349 -24.06 -0.17 17.60
CA GLN A 349 -24.87 -0.18 18.84
C GLN A 349 -24.06 -0.78 20.00
N PRO A 350 -22.88 -0.23 20.34
CA PRO A 350 -21.97 -0.79 21.34
C PRO A 350 -22.63 -0.94 22.71
N GLU A 351 -23.60 -0.08 23.06
CA GLU A 351 -24.38 -0.17 24.29
C GLU A 351 -25.25 -1.43 24.40
N ARG A 352 -25.52 -2.08 23.27
CA ARG A 352 -26.28 -3.34 23.20
C ARG A 352 -25.38 -4.56 23.09
N ALA A 353 -24.09 -4.37 22.83
CA ALA A 353 -23.13 -5.46 22.73
C ALA A 353 -22.96 -6.16 24.07
N LYS A 354 -23.02 -7.50 24.06
CA LYS A 354 -22.88 -8.33 25.26
C LYS A 354 -21.70 -9.27 25.12
N GLN A 355 -21.05 -9.51 26.27
CA GLN A 355 -20.11 -10.60 26.44
C GLN A 355 -20.83 -11.80 27.08
N LEU A 356 -20.49 -13.00 26.64
CA LEU A 356 -20.93 -14.25 27.27
C LEU A 356 -19.72 -14.91 27.92
N VAL A 357 -19.82 -15.22 29.21
CA VAL A 357 -18.75 -15.90 29.96
C VAL A 357 -19.07 -17.38 30.03
N VAL A 358 -18.18 -18.23 29.53
CA VAL A 358 -18.27 -19.70 29.67
C VAL A 358 -17.85 -20.07 31.08
N ASP A 359 -18.62 -20.96 31.71
CA ASP A 359 -18.53 -21.24 33.15
C ASP A 359 -18.67 -19.98 34.03
N GLY A 360 -19.49 -19.02 33.59
CA GLY A 360 -19.87 -17.85 34.38
C GLY A 360 -20.74 -18.21 35.59
N GLU A 361 -20.94 -17.23 36.47
CA GLU A 361 -21.78 -17.35 37.67
C GLU A 361 -23.28 -17.47 37.34
N ASP A 362 -23.71 -16.95 36.19
CA ASP A 362 -25.10 -17.02 35.72
C ASP A 362 -25.50 -18.50 35.51
N PRO A 363 -26.62 -18.98 36.10
CA PRO A 363 -27.14 -20.33 35.90
C PRO A 363 -27.27 -20.76 34.44
N ASP A 364 -27.55 -19.81 33.55
CA ASP A 364 -27.71 -20.04 32.11
C ASP A 364 -26.38 -19.95 31.33
N SER A 365 -25.26 -19.76 32.02
CA SER A 365 -23.93 -19.78 31.41
C SER A 365 -23.64 -21.17 30.84
N PRO A 366 -23.24 -21.28 29.56
CA PRO A 366 -22.86 -22.57 29.00
C PRO A 366 -21.65 -23.12 29.74
N ARG A 367 -21.66 -24.42 29.98
CA ARG A 367 -20.55 -25.14 30.61
C ARG A 367 -19.45 -25.41 29.59
N SER A 368 -18.20 -25.37 30.04
CA SER A 368 -17.07 -25.79 29.21
C SER A 368 -17.28 -27.23 28.73
N GLY A 369 -17.05 -27.47 27.44
CA GLY A 369 -17.31 -28.74 26.76
C GLY A 369 -18.74 -28.94 26.24
N ASP A 370 -19.74 -28.20 26.73
CA ASP A 370 -21.11 -28.26 26.18
C ASP A 370 -21.28 -27.32 24.99
N THR A 371 -20.77 -27.77 23.84
CA THR A 371 -20.86 -27.04 22.58
C THR A 371 -22.31 -26.81 22.14
N ARG A 372 -23.25 -27.72 22.45
CA ARG A 372 -24.65 -27.61 22.03
C ARG A 372 -25.35 -26.48 22.78
N ALA A 373 -25.18 -26.40 24.10
CA ALA A 373 -25.73 -25.32 24.90
C ALA A 373 -25.14 -23.97 24.48
N LEU A 374 -23.82 -23.90 24.26
CA LEU A 374 -23.16 -22.69 23.76
C LEU A 374 -23.75 -22.24 22.41
N PHE A 375 -23.88 -23.15 21.45
CA PHE A 375 -24.46 -22.83 20.15
C PHE A 375 -25.92 -22.38 20.25
N ALA A 376 -26.72 -23.00 21.12
CA ALA A 376 -28.10 -22.58 21.36
C ALA A 376 -28.15 -21.15 21.91
N ARG A 377 -27.32 -20.83 22.92
CA ARG A 377 -27.26 -19.49 23.52
C ARG A 377 -26.85 -18.42 22.53
N LEU A 378 -25.81 -18.70 21.72
CA LEU A 378 -25.38 -17.79 20.67
C LEU A 378 -26.50 -17.58 19.64
N LYS A 379 -27.23 -18.63 19.22
CA LYS A 379 -28.33 -18.47 18.26
C LYS A 379 -29.49 -17.64 18.79
N VAL A 380 -29.83 -17.79 20.07
CA VAL A 380 -30.94 -17.05 20.70
C VAL A 380 -30.62 -15.56 20.82
N ASP A 381 -29.37 -15.22 21.11
CA ASP A 381 -28.97 -13.85 21.42
C ASP A 381 -27.98 -13.29 20.39
N PRO A 382 -28.44 -12.51 19.40
CA PRO A 382 -27.58 -11.90 18.40
C PRO A 382 -26.73 -10.75 18.95
N GLN A 383 -26.99 -10.29 20.19
CA GLN A 383 -26.22 -9.21 20.83
C GLN A 383 -24.93 -9.71 21.47
N VAL A 384 -24.76 -11.02 21.62
CA VAL A 384 -23.49 -11.60 22.11
C VAL A 384 -22.44 -11.44 21.02
N VAL A 385 -21.46 -10.57 21.23
CA VAL A 385 -20.39 -10.27 20.26
C VAL A 385 -19.03 -10.80 20.70
N ALA A 386 -18.88 -11.09 22.00
CA ALA A 386 -17.66 -11.64 22.59
C ALA A 386 -17.98 -12.86 23.46
N LEU A 387 -17.08 -13.83 23.43
CA LEU A 387 -17.09 -15.00 24.32
C LEU A 387 -15.83 -14.96 25.18
N ILE A 388 -16.00 -15.03 26.50
CA ILE A 388 -14.91 -15.08 27.47
C ILE A 388 -14.81 -16.52 27.97
N LEU A 389 -13.63 -17.11 27.82
CA LEU A 389 -13.33 -18.45 28.33
C LEU A 389 -12.54 -18.32 29.62
N ASN A 390 -13.16 -18.65 30.76
CA ASN A 390 -12.47 -18.63 32.06
C ASN A 390 -11.50 -19.81 32.24
N SER A 391 -11.67 -20.86 31.45
CA SER A 391 -10.82 -22.05 31.46
C SER A 391 -10.71 -22.63 30.05
N PRO A 392 -9.68 -23.45 29.76
CA PRO A 392 -9.59 -24.16 28.49
C PRO A 392 -10.85 -25.02 28.22
N PRO A 393 -11.39 -25.02 26.99
CA PRO A 393 -12.53 -25.86 26.65
C PRO A 393 -12.27 -27.34 26.97
N GLY A 394 -13.21 -27.99 27.68
CA GLY A 394 -13.11 -29.39 28.06
C GLY A 394 -12.26 -29.67 29.31
N ALA A 395 -11.66 -28.65 29.94
CA ALA A 395 -11.10 -28.80 31.27
C ALA A 395 -12.25 -28.97 32.28
N THR A 396 -12.47 -30.19 32.78
CA THR A 396 -13.29 -30.37 33.99
C THR A 396 -12.65 -29.55 35.11
N PRO A 397 -13.42 -28.73 35.86
CA PRO A 397 -12.87 -28.05 37.02
C PRO A 397 -12.25 -29.11 37.92
N ARG A 398 -10.92 -29.07 38.10
CA ARG A 398 -10.28 -29.87 39.14
C ARG A 398 -10.95 -29.44 40.43
N GLU A 399 -11.64 -30.38 41.08
CA GLU A 399 -12.11 -30.21 42.46
C GLU A 399 -10.94 -29.64 43.26
N THR A 400 -11.06 -28.37 43.63
CA THR A 400 -10.14 -27.71 44.53
C THR A 400 -10.38 -28.36 45.88
N ARG A 401 -9.69 -29.49 46.13
CA ARG A 401 -9.52 -30.02 47.47
C ARG A 401 -8.78 -28.96 48.25
N ARG A 402 -9.54 -28.20 49.05
CA ARG A 402 -9.02 -27.38 50.14
C ARG A 402 -8.15 -28.29 51.01
N CYS A 403 -6.86 -27.99 51.07
CA CYS A 403 -6.03 -28.35 52.22
C CYS A 403 -6.09 -27.18 53.20
#